data_AF-A0A166I531-F1
#
_entry.id   AF-A0A166I531-F1
#
_cell.length_a   1.000
_cell.length_b   1.000
_cell.length_c   1.000
_cell.angle_alpha   90.00
_cell.angle_beta   90.00
_cell.angle_gamma   90.00
#
_symmetry.space_group_name_H-M   'P 1'
#
loop_
_entity.id
_entity.type
_entity.pdbx_description
1 polymer ?
#
loop_
_entity_poly.entity_id
_entity_poly.type
_entity_poly.pdbx_seq_one_letter_code
_entity_poly.pdbx_strand_id
1 'polypeptide(L)' 'MIKMNGFRNSSRNGQVWRWQRAGSRAVSLEVRGFRKEAAEAWLLAARVAPRTDWQQFARQRAERCQRRR' A
#
# COMPACT_ATOMS: atom_id res chain seq x y z
N MET A 1 23.96 30.00 0.10
CA MET A 1 22.74 29.75 -0.71
C MET A 1 22.15 28.40 -0.32
N ILE A 2 21.10 28.41 0.51
CA ILE A 2 20.41 27.19 0.96
C ILE A 2 19.49 26.72 -0.17
N LYS A 3 19.84 25.62 -0.85
CA LYS A 3 19.02 25.05 -1.93
C LYS A 3 17.78 24.39 -1.32
N MET A 4 16.62 24.98 -1.59
CA MET A 4 15.29 24.43 -1.30
C MET A 4 15.12 23.05 -1.94
N ASN A 5 15.23 21.98 -1.14
CA ASN A 5 14.81 20.62 -1.48
C ASN A 5 13.30 20.41 -1.24
N GLY A 6 12.46 21.34 -1.69
CA GLY A 6 11.01 21.36 -1.41
C GLY A 6 10.16 20.43 -2.29
N PHE A 7 10.62 20.11 -3.50
CA PHE A 7 9.77 19.45 -4.51
C PHE A 7 9.84 17.91 -4.51
N ARG A 8 10.82 17.30 -3.83
CA ARG A 8 10.95 15.82 -3.77
C ARG A 8 10.16 15.17 -2.62
N ASN A 9 9.75 15.92 -1.61
CA ASN A 9 9.04 15.38 -0.44
C ASN A 9 7.51 15.44 -0.54
N SER A 10 6.92 16.41 -1.28
CA SER A 10 5.46 16.53 -1.43
C SER A 10 4.84 15.37 -2.21
N SER A 11 5.46 14.99 -3.34
CA SER A 11 5.05 13.81 -4.12
C SER A 11 5.19 12.52 -3.31
N ARG A 12 6.19 12.45 -2.41
CA ARG A 12 6.41 11.30 -1.53
C ARG A 12 5.28 11.16 -0.52
N ASN A 13 4.88 12.26 0.14
CA ASN A 13 3.75 12.29 1.07
C ASN A 13 2.42 11.92 0.40
N GLY A 14 2.19 12.35 -0.84
CA GLY A 14 1.02 11.93 -1.61
C GLY A 14 0.97 10.42 -1.87
N GLN A 15 2.12 9.81 -2.20
CA GLN A 15 2.20 8.36 -2.37
C GLN A 15 2.07 7.59 -1.04
N VAL A 16 2.64 8.12 0.06
CA VAL A 16 2.43 7.57 1.41
C VAL A 16 0.95 7.59 1.78
N TRP A 17 0.27 8.71 1.54
CA TRP A 17 -1.16 8.86 1.85
C TRP A 17 -2.01 7.87 1.04
N ARG A 18 -1.72 7.70 -0.26
CA ARG A 18 -2.42 6.70 -1.08
C ARG A 18 -2.16 5.28 -0.62
N TRP A 19 -0.92 4.95 -0.24
CA TRP A 19 -0.57 3.64 0.30
C TRP A 19 -1.32 3.35 1.59
N GLN A 20 -1.33 4.29 2.54
CA GLN A 20 -2.07 4.18 3.80
C GLN A 20 -3.58 4.00 3.55
N ARG A 21 -4.15 4.77 2.62
CA ARG A 21 -5.58 4.66 2.28
C ARG A 21 -5.93 3.30 1.67
N ALA A 22 -5.09 2.79 0.77
CA ALA A 22 -5.26 1.46 0.18
C ALA A 22 -5.08 0.35 1.22
N GLY A 23 -4.07 0.47 2.10
CA GLY A 23 -3.83 -0.46 3.21
C GLY A 23 -4.98 -0.49 4.22
N SER A 24 -5.52 0.66 4.61
CA SER A 24 -6.67 0.74 5.52
C SER A 24 -7.92 0.10 4.92
N ARG A 25 -8.15 0.26 3.61
CA ARG A 25 -9.22 -0.42 2.88
C ARG A 25 -8.99 -1.93 2.82
N ALA A 26 -7.75 -2.35 2.56
CA ALA A 26 -7.39 -3.76 2.54
C ALA A 26 -7.60 -4.44 3.91
N VAL A 27 -7.18 -3.80 5.00
CA VAL A 27 -7.41 -4.28 6.38
C VAL A 27 -8.91 -4.36 6.70
N SER A 28 -9.69 -3.35 6.31
CA SER A 28 -11.14 -3.38 6.51
C SER A 28 -11.80 -4.56 5.78
N LEU A 29 -11.32 -4.90 4.59
CA LEU A 29 -11.80 -6.06 3.82
C LEU A 29 -11.34 -7.39 4.46
N GLU A 30 -10.11 -7.47 4.99
CA GLU A 30 -9.64 -8.63 5.76
C GLU A 30 -10.52 -8.89 6.98
N VAL A 31 -10.87 -7.84 7.74
CA VAL A 31 -11.73 -7.93 8.93
C VAL A 31 -13.16 -8.35 8.57
N ARG A 32 -13.69 -7.85 7.45
CA ARG A 32 -15.02 -8.25 6.95
C ARG A 32 -15.05 -9.65 6.33
N GLY A 33 -13.90 -10.33 6.20
CA GLY A 33 -13.80 -11.67 5.63
C GLY A 33 -13.69 -11.71 4.09
N PHE A 34 -13.67 -10.57 3.42
CA PHE A 34 -13.56 -10.43 1.97
C PHE A 34 -12.10 -10.57 1.52
N ARG A 35 -11.55 -11.79 1.62
CA ARG A 35 -10.13 -12.07 1.35
C ARG A 35 -9.71 -11.78 -0.10
N LYS A 36 -10.60 -12.00 -1.07
CA LYS A 36 -10.32 -11.75 -2.49
C LYS A 36 -10.14 -10.25 -2.76
N GLU A 37 -11.11 -9.44 -2.31
CA GLU A 37 -11.04 -7.98 -2.46
C GLU A 37 -9.93 -7.37 -1.59
N ALA A 38 -9.64 -7.96 -0.42
CA ALA A 38 -8.50 -7.57 0.40
C ALA A 38 -7.17 -7.78 -0.33
N ALA A 39 -6.99 -8.93 -1.02
CA ALA A 39 -5.80 -9.20 -1.81
C ALA A 39 -5.63 -8.20 -2.96
N GLU A 40 -6.71 -7.86 -3.66
CA GLU A 40 -6.70 -6.85 -4.73
C GLU A 40 -6.34 -5.46 -4.18
N ALA A 41 -6.89 -5.07 -3.03
CA ALA A 41 -6.56 -3.82 -2.37
C ALA A 41 -5.07 -3.76 -1.93
N TRP A 42 -4.51 -4.87 -1.45
CA TRP A 42 -3.08 -4.99 -1.16
C TRP A 42 -2.22 -4.92 -2.42
N LEU A 43 -2.62 -5.53 -3.53
CA LEU A 43 -1.90 -5.41 -4.80
C LEU A 43 -1.91 -3.98 -5.36
N LEU A 44 -3.04 -3.28 -5.22
CA LEU A 44 -3.13 -1.85 -5.54
C LEU A 44 -2.22 -1.02 -4.64
N ALA A 45 -2.19 -1.30 -3.34
CA ALA A 45 -1.26 -0.64 -2.42
C ALA A 45 0.20 -0.87 -2.84
N ALA A 46 0.57 -2.09 -3.25
CA ALA A 46 1.90 -2.39 -3.76
C ALA A 46 2.22 -1.57 -5.03
N ARG A 47 1.31 -1.44 -5.99
CA ARG A 47 1.56 -0.63 -7.20
C ARG A 47 1.79 0.85 -6.92
N VAL A 48 1.12 1.39 -5.90
CA VAL A 48 1.21 2.82 -5.54
C VAL A 48 2.35 3.10 -4.54
N ALA A 49 2.98 2.07 -3.98
CA ALA A 49 4.07 2.26 -3.04
C ALA A 49 5.34 2.75 -3.76
N PRO A 50 5.95 3.86 -3.31
CA PRO A 50 7.17 4.42 -3.91
C PRO A 50 8.44 3.70 -3.44
N ARG A 51 8.34 2.78 -2.47
CA ARG A 51 9.46 2.05 -1.88
C ARG A 51 9.24 0.55 -2.02
N THR A 52 10.31 -0.16 -2.37
CA THR A 52 10.33 -1.61 -2.53
C THR A 52 9.92 -2.35 -1.26
N ASP A 53 10.28 -1.84 -0.08
CA ASP A 53 9.89 -2.44 1.21
C ASP A 53 8.38 -2.49 1.39
N TRP A 54 7.69 -1.40 1.02
CA TRP A 54 6.24 -1.28 1.11
C TRP A 54 5.54 -2.11 0.03
N GLN A 55 6.16 -2.28 -1.14
CA GLN A 55 5.68 -3.19 -2.17
C GLN A 55 5.74 -4.64 -1.71
N GLN A 56 6.86 -5.05 -1.11
CA GLN A 56 7.03 -6.42 -0.62
C GLN A 56 6.08 -6.73 0.54
N PHE A 57 5.91 -5.79 1.49
CA PHE A 57 4.94 -5.96 2.57
C PHE A 57 3.52 -6.17 2.06
N ALA A 58 3.09 -5.33 1.12
CA ALA A 58 1.76 -5.43 0.53
C ALA A 58 1.58 -6.72 -0.30
N ARG A 59 2.62 -7.16 -1.02
CA ARG A 59 2.62 -8.46 -1.73
C ARG A 59 2.52 -9.65 -0.78
N GLN A 60 3.31 -9.68 0.29
CA GLN A 60 3.21 -10.74 1.31
C GLN A 60 1.80 -10.83 1.91
N ARG A 61 1.16 -9.69 2.17
CA ARG A 61 -0.21 -9.65 2.67
C ARG A 61 -1.21 -10.16 1.63
N ALA A 62 -1.08 -9.75 0.38
CA ALA A 62 -1.91 -10.26 -0.72
C ALA A 62 -1.76 -11.79 -0.87
N GLU A 63 -0.52 -12.30 -0.89
CA GLU A 63 -0.25 -13.74 -0.95
C GLU A 63 -0.79 -14.49 0.26
N ARG A 64 -0.73 -13.92 1.47
CA ARG A 64 -1.31 -14.53 2.68
C ARG A 64 -2.84 -14.63 2.59
N CYS A 65 -3.49 -13.61 2.03
CA CYS A 65 -4.93 -13.65 1.78
C CYS A 65 -5.29 -14.73 0.74
N GLN A 66 -4.46 -14.92 -0.29
CA GLN A 66 -4.66 -15.91 -1.36
C GLN A 66 -4.32 -17.36 -0.93
N ARG A 67 -3.28 -17.57 -0.11
CA ARG A 67 -2.84 -18.90 0.33
C ARG A 67 -3.79 -19.55 1.32
N ARG A 68 -4.64 -18.80 2.01
CA ARG A 68 -5.69 -19.36 2.89
C ARG A 68 -6.99 -19.65 2.14
N ARG A 69 -6.87 -20.13 0.89
CA ARG A 69 -7.97 -20.66 0.11
C ARG A 69 -8.30 -22.07 0.56
#